data_AF-A0A845A4G8-F1
#
_entry.id   AF-A0A845A4G8-F1
#
_cell.length_a   1.000
_cell.length_b   1.000
_cell.length_c   1.000
_cell.angle_alpha   90.00
_cell.angle_beta   90.00
_cell.angle_gamma   90.00
#
_symmetry.space_group_name_H-M   'P 1'
#
loop_
_entity.id
_entity.type
_entity.pdbx_description
1 polymer ?
#
loop_
_entity_poly.entity_id
_entity_poly.type
_entity_poly.pdbx_seq_one_letter_code
_entity_poly.pdbx_strand_id
1 'polypeptide(L)'
;MPGNSRVGAGFYFWFALIAVATYLIHEAAHWVVGAALGYDVSYGINSVIPGSAMTTRDHILMSAAGPAITVLGGLVAFVFVMRRQSLTAYAALYFALFMRVVAAGVSVFNLNDEARISALLGWGPWALPGVVILVLLITTIMASRHLKLSWKVNVLAYAVASVVSMVVVGIDMVHRGIL
;
A
#
# COMPACT_ATOMS: atom_id res chain seq x y z
N MET A 1 12.14 1.64 -30.47
CA MET A 1 10.80 1.37 -29.92
C MET A 1 10.35 2.56 -29.06
N PRO A 2 9.38 3.39 -29.49
CA PRO A 2 9.00 4.59 -28.76
C PRO A 2 7.84 4.31 -27.79
N GLY A 3 8.16 3.78 -26.59
CA GLY A 3 7.22 3.73 -25.45
C GLY A 3 7.56 4.74 -24.34
N ASN A 4 8.80 5.25 -24.32
CA ASN A 4 9.30 6.14 -23.27
C ASN A 4 8.86 7.62 -23.42
N SER A 5 8.33 8.04 -24.57
CA SER A 5 8.01 9.46 -24.82
C SER A 5 6.87 10.00 -23.96
N ARG A 6 6.09 9.13 -23.29
CA ARG A 6 4.97 9.52 -22.41
C ARG A 6 5.36 9.64 -20.93
N VAL A 7 6.53 9.11 -20.52
CA VAL A 7 6.95 9.09 -19.11
C VAL A 7 8.07 10.10 -18.91
N GLY A 8 7.75 11.23 -18.28
CA GLY A 8 8.70 12.29 -17.92
C GLY A 8 8.70 12.59 -16.43
N ALA A 9 9.42 13.64 -16.01
CA ALA A 9 9.52 14.07 -14.61
C ALA A 9 8.15 14.29 -13.94
N GLY A 10 7.17 14.80 -14.70
CA GLY A 10 5.80 15.01 -14.21
C GLY A 10 5.11 13.72 -13.74
N PHE A 11 5.39 12.58 -14.37
CA PHE A 11 4.86 11.29 -13.91
C PHE A 11 5.37 10.95 -12.51
N TYR A 12 6.67 11.10 -12.27
CA TYR A 12 7.28 10.77 -10.98
C TYR A 12 6.86 11.72 -9.87
N PHE A 13 6.66 13.00 -10.18
CA PHE A 13 6.07 13.95 -9.25
C PHE A 13 4.64 13.55 -8.84
N TRP A 14 3.77 13.28 -9.82
CA TRP A 14 2.42 12.81 -9.54
C TRP A 14 2.39 11.47 -8.81
N PHE A 15 3.31 10.58 -9.15
CA PHE A 15 3.46 9.31 -8.48
C PHE A 15 3.81 9.47 -7.00
N ALA A 16 4.70 10.42 -6.65
CA ALA A 16 5.00 10.72 -5.25
C ALA A 16 3.77 11.22 -4.48
N LEU A 17 2.96 12.10 -5.08
CA LEU A 17 1.72 12.57 -4.45
C LEU A 17 0.68 11.46 -4.29
N ILE A 18 0.51 10.62 -5.31
CA ILE A 18 -0.38 9.46 -5.28
C ILE A 18 0.07 8.45 -4.22
N ALA A 19 1.38 8.26 -4.07
CA ALA A 19 1.96 7.39 -3.04
C ALA A 19 1.59 7.86 -1.63
N VAL A 20 1.77 9.16 -1.33
CA VAL A 20 1.35 9.74 -0.05
C VAL A 20 -0.16 9.59 0.16
N ALA A 21 -0.98 9.91 -0.86
CA ALA A 21 -2.43 9.76 -0.76
C ALA A 21 -2.86 8.31 -0.50
N THR A 22 -2.17 7.33 -1.12
CA THR A 22 -2.46 5.91 -0.92
C THR A 22 -2.13 5.46 0.51
N TYR A 23 -1.03 5.94 1.09
CA TYR A 23 -0.71 5.72 2.50
C TYR A 23 -1.80 6.28 3.42
N LEU A 24 -2.20 7.53 3.22
CA LEU A 24 -3.23 8.16 4.05
C LEU A 24 -4.58 7.45 3.93
N ILE A 25 -4.98 7.03 2.73
CA ILE A 25 -6.23 6.28 2.53
C ILE A 25 -6.16 4.91 3.23
N HIS A 26 -5.00 4.26 3.21
CA HIS A 26 -4.78 2.98 3.89
C HIS A 26 -4.97 3.09 5.40
N GLU A 27 -4.28 4.03 6.04
CA GLU A 27 -4.42 4.28 7.47
C GLU A 27 -5.83 4.78 7.82
N ALA A 28 -6.44 5.60 6.96
CA ALA A 28 -7.82 6.07 7.15
C ALA A 28 -8.82 4.91 7.19
N ALA A 29 -8.61 3.86 6.40
CA ALA A 29 -9.48 2.69 6.45
C ALA A 29 -9.36 1.95 7.78
N HIS A 30 -8.15 1.77 8.32
CA HIS A 30 -7.97 1.21 9.67
C HIS A 30 -8.71 2.03 10.72
N TRP A 31 -8.54 3.35 10.68
CA TRP A 31 -9.17 4.26 11.63
C TRP A 31 -10.69 4.26 11.53
N VAL A 32 -11.25 4.36 10.32
CA VAL A 32 -12.71 4.36 10.10
C VAL A 32 -13.32 3.07 10.65
N VAL A 33 -12.71 1.92 10.40
CA VAL A 33 -13.23 0.64 10.91
C VAL A 33 -13.11 0.57 12.44
N GLY A 34 -11.98 0.96 13.02
CA GLY A 34 -11.81 0.98 14.47
C GLY A 34 -12.82 1.90 15.18
N ALA A 35 -13.01 3.12 14.65
CA ALA A 35 -13.99 4.07 15.15
C ALA A 35 -15.44 3.56 15.00
N ALA A 36 -15.77 2.94 13.85
CA ALA A 36 -17.10 2.37 13.60
C ALA A 36 -17.42 1.17 14.52
N LEU A 37 -16.40 0.46 14.99
CA LEU A 37 -16.52 -0.61 15.99
C LEU A 37 -16.63 -0.08 17.43
N GLY A 38 -16.53 1.23 17.63
CA GLY A 38 -16.68 1.89 18.93
C GLY A 38 -15.39 2.01 19.75
N TYR A 39 -14.23 1.78 19.14
CA TYR A 39 -12.94 1.94 19.80
C TYR A 39 -12.44 3.38 19.66
N ASP A 40 -11.79 3.88 20.72
CA ASP A 40 -10.95 5.06 20.61
C ASP A 40 -9.69 4.69 19.82
N VAL A 41 -9.44 5.36 18.70
CA VAL A 41 -8.37 5.03 17.77
C VAL A 41 -7.57 6.27 17.42
N SER A 42 -6.27 6.22 17.72
CA SER A 42 -5.34 7.29 17.39
C SER A 42 -4.85 7.16 15.95
N TYR A 43 -5.10 8.19 15.16
CA TYR A 43 -4.67 8.27 13.77
C TYR A 43 -3.22 8.74 13.66
N GLY A 44 -2.36 7.93 13.06
CA GLY A 44 -1.01 8.31 12.66
C GLY A 44 -0.85 8.35 11.14
N ILE A 45 0.30 8.83 10.68
CA ILE A 45 0.58 8.94 9.24
C ILE A 45 0.95 7.55 8.68
N ASN A 46 1.54 6.68 9.50
CA ASN A 46 1.99 5.34 9.13
C ASN A 46 1.60 4.25 10.15
N SER A 47 0.67 4.55 11.06
CA SER A 47 -0.04 3.50 11.82
C SER A 47 -1.20 4.06 12.60
N VAL A 48 -2.24 3.24 12.75
CA VAL A 48 -3.36 3.48 13.67
C VAL A 48 -3.23 2.58 14.90
N ILE A 49 -3.39 3.16 16.09
CA ILE A 49 -3.29 2.44 17.37
C ILE A 49 -4.63 2.50 18.12
N PRO A 50 -5.21 1.36 18.52
CA PRO A 50 -6.37 1.36 19.41
C PRO A 50 -5.98 1.78 20.83
N GLY A 51 -6.76 2.68 21.43
CA GLY A 51 -6.59 3.17 22.80
C GLY A 51 -7.07 2.20 23.89
N SER A 52 -7.73 1.11 23.50
CA SER A 52 -8.19 0.06 24.41
C SER A 52 -8.01 -1.33 23.80
N ALA A 53 -8.09 -2.37 24.65
CA ALA A 53 -7.97 -3.75 24.20
C ALA A 53 -9.15 -4.12 23.29
N MET A 54 -8.84 -4.67 22.11
CA MET A 54 -9.83 -5.12 21.13
C MET A 54 -10.09 -6.62 21.24
N THR A 55 -11.30 -7.05 20.89
CA THR A 55 -11.54 -8.48 20.64
C THR A 55 -10.72 -8.95 19.43
N THR A 56 -10.39 -10.24 19.37
CA THR A 56 -9.64 -10.80 18.21
C THR A 56 -10.36 -10.54 16.89
N ARG A 57 -11.70 -10.64 16.89
CA ARG A 57 -12.53 -10.36 15.71
C ARG A 57 -12.39 -8.91 15.26
N ASP A 58 -12.52 -7.96 16.18
CA ASP A 58 -12.46 -6.53 15.85
C ASP A 58 -11.07 -6.11 15.39
N HIS A 59 -10.03 -6.70 16.00
CA HIS A 59 -8.65 -6.48 15.57
C HIS A 59 -8.40 -7.03 14.16
N ILE A 60 -8.94 -8.21 13.82
CA ILE A 60 -8.88 -8.74 12.44
C ILE A 60 -9.61 -7.80 11.47
N LEU A 61 -10.82 -7.33 11.82
CA LEU A 61 -11.59 -6.43 10.96
C LEU A 61 -10.87 -5.10 10.73
N MET A 62 -10.36 -4.49 11.80
CA MET A 62 -9.57 -3.26 11.72
C MET A 62 -8.30 -3.48 10.90
N SER A 63 -7.50 -4.51 11.19
CA SER A 63 -6.30 -4.84 10.41
C SER A 63 -6.63 -5.17 8.95
N ALA A 64 -7.79 -5.72 8.63
CA ALA A 64 -8.14 -6.03 7.24
C ALA A 64 -8.45 -4.76 6.41
N ALA A 65 -8.86 -3.68 7.07
CA ALA A 65 -9.40 -2.50 6.40
C ALA A 65 -8.38 -1.81 5.47
N GLY A 66 -7.16 -1.55 5.95
CA GLY A 66 -6.09 -0.95 5.15
C GLY A 66 -5.72 -1.81 3.93
N PRO A 67 -5.30 -3.08 4.11
CA PRO A 67 -5.00 -3.99 3.01
C PRO A 67 -6.16 -4.10 2.00
N ALA A 68 -7.40 -4.21 2.49
CA ALA A 68 -8.57 -4.33 1.63
C ALA A 68 -8.77 -3.08 0.76
N ILE A 69 -8.68 -1.87 1.33
CA ILE A 69 -8.83 -0.64 0.53
C ILE A 69 -7.67 -0.46 -0.45
N THR A 70 -6.45 -0.84 -0.07
CA THR A 70 -5.27 -0.78 -0.94
C THR A 70 -5.39 -1.75 -2.11
N VAL A 71 -5.82 -2.99 -1.86
CA VAL A 71 -6.04 -3.99 -2.92
C VAL A 71 -7.17 -3.53 -3.84
N LEU A 72 -8.31 -3.10 -3.28
CA LEU A 72 -9.43 -2.60 -4.07
C LEU A 72 -9.03 -1.40 -4.93
N GLY A 73 -8.35 -0.41 -4.35
CA GLY A 73 -7.82 0.75 -5.05
C GLY A 73 -6.85 0.36 -6.18
N GLY A 74 -5.95 -0.60 -5.92
CA GLY A 74 -5.05 -1.16 -6.92
C GLY A 74 -5.79 -1.85 -8.06
N LEU A 75 -6.80 -2.67 -7.77
CA LEU A 75 -7.60 -3.35 -8.80
C LEU A 75 -8.45 -2.37 -9.63
N VAL A 76 -9.02 -1.34 -9.00
CA VAL A 76 -9.70 -0.24 -9.72
C VAL A 76 -8.71 0.46 -10.63
N ALA A 77 -7.53 0.82 -10.11
CA ALA A 77 -6.49 1.46 -10.89
C ALA A 77 -6.04 0.58 -12.07
N PHE A 78 -5.89 -0.73 -11.88
CA PHE A 78 -5.62 -1.69 -12.95
C PHE A 78 -6.68 -1.62 -14.07
N VAL A 79 -7.97 -1.61 -13.72
CA VAL A 79 -9.06 -1.46 -14.71
C VAL A 79 -8.92 -0.15 -15.50
N PHE A 80 -8.59 0.96 -14.83
CA PHE A 80 -8.35 2.24 -15.51
C PHE A 80 -7.13 2.21 -16.43
N VAL A 81 -6.05 1.52 -16.06
CA VAL A 81 -4.90 1.32 -16.96
C VAL A 81 -5.35 0.53 -18.20
N MET A 82 -6.09 -0.56 -18.02
CA MET A 82 -6.50 -1.43 -19.13
C MET A 82 -7.46 -0.72 -20.10
N ARG A 83 -8.33 0.16 -19.58
CA ARG A 83 -9.34 0.85 -20.39
C ARG A 83 -8.87 2.16 -20.99
N ARG A 84 -7.98 2.88 -20.31
CA ARG A 84 -7.62 4.27 -20.68
C ARG A 84 -6.13 4.53 -20.81
N GLN A 85 -5.28 3.52 -20.65
CA GLN A 85 -3.83 3.65 -20.69
C GLN A 85 -3.29 4.74 -19.73
N SER A 86 -3.94 4.90 -18.58
CA SER A 86 -3.63 5.98 -17.64
C SER A 86 -2.35 5.70 -16.85
N LEU A 87 -1.35 6.58 -16.98
CA LEU A 87 -0.11 6.51 -16.19
C LEU A 87 -0.34 6.85 -14.71
N THR A 88 -1.30 7.72 -14.37
CA THR A 88 -1.63 8.03 -12.97
C THR A 88 -2.28 6.84 -12.28
N ALA A 89 -3.13 6.10 -12.98
CA ALA A 89 -3.67 4.84 -12.47
C ALA A 89 -2.55 3.79 -12.29
N TYR A 90 -1.58 3.73 -13.22
CA TYR A 90 -0.42 2.87 -13.04
C TYR A 90 0.39 3.22 -11.79
N ALA A 91 0.59 4.51 -11.51
CA ALA A 91 1.24 4.98 -10.29
C ALA A 91 0.53 4.48 -9.01
N ALA A 92 -0.80 4.57 -8.95
CA ALA A 92 -1.58 4.06 -7.81
C ALA A 92 -1.45 2.53 -7.65
N LEU A 93 -1.58 1.77 -8.75
CA LEU A 93 -1.42 0.32 -8.74
C LEU A 93 0.00 -0.10 -8.32
N TYR A 94 1.02 0.54 -8.88
CA TYR A 94 2.40 0.25 -8.56
C TYR A 94 2.71 0.54 -7.09
N PHE A 95 2.19 1.65 -6.56
CA PHE A 95 2.39 1.97 -5.16
C PHE A 95 1.68 0.97 -4.23
N ALA A 96 0.46 0.57 -4.57
CA ALA A 96 -0.28 -0.46 -3.83
C ALA A 96 0.54 -1.76 -3.73
N LEU A 97 1.15 -2.21 -4.84
CA LEU A 97 2.09 -3.35 -4.79
C LEU A 97 3.30 -3.05 -3.89
N PHE A 98 3.97 -1.92 -4.13
CA PHE A 98 5.19 -1.55 -3.43
C PHE A 98 5.00 -1.56 -1.92
N MET A 99 3.98 -0.86 -1.41
CA MET A 99 3.75 -0.73 0.03
C MET A 99 3.45 -2.09 0.67
N ARG A 100 2.78 -3.01 -0.03
CA ARG A 100 2.49 -4.36 0.46
C ARG A 100 3.71 -5.27 0.47
N VAL A 101 4.58 -5.16 -0.53
CA VAL A 101 5.88 -5.85 -0.55
C VAL A 101 6.77 -5.37 0.59
N VAL A 102 6.86 -4.05 0.82
CA VAL A 102 7.64 -3.49 1.94
C VAL A 102 7.05 -3.93 3.28
N ALA A 103 5.73 -3.86 3.46
CA ALA A 103 5.08 -4.29 4.70
C ALA A 103 5.33 -5.79 4.99
N ALA A 104 5.29 -6.66 3.98
CA ALA A 104 5.64 -8.06 4.14
C ALA A 104 7.12 -8.25 4.50
N GLY A 105 8.04 -7.48 3.90
CA GLY A 105 9.46 -7.50 4.27
C GLY A 105 9.70 -7.10 5.72
N VAL A 106 9.03 -6.05 6.19
CA VAL A 106 9.10 -5.59 7.59
C VAL A 106 8.47 -6.60 8.57
N SER A 107 7.53 -7.43 8.08
CA SER A 107 6.87 -8.46 8.89
C SER A 107 7.78 -9.52 9.49
N VAL A 108 9.03 -9.61 9.04
CA VAL A 108 10.08 -10.43 9.68
C VAL A 108 10.37 -9.97 11.11
N PHE A 109 10.29 -8.65 11.36
CA PHE A 109 10.56 -8.06 12.69
C PHE A 109 9.28 -7.71 13.44
N ASN A 110 8.26 -7.24 12.73
CA ASN A 110 6.98 -6.84 13.31
C ASN A 110 5.84 -7.12 12.34
N LEU A 111 4.92 -8.02 12.72
CA LEU A 111 3.82 -8.45 11.85
C LEU A 111 3.01 -7.25 11.35
N ASN A 112 3.00 -7.07 10.03
CA ASN A 112 2.09 -6.15 9.36
C ASN A 112 0.63 -6.63 9.47
N ASP A 113 -0.28 -5.89 8.85
CA ASP A 113 -1.71 -6.17 8.90
C ASP A 113 -2.07 -7.56 8.37
N GLU A 114 -1.62 -7.90 7.16
CA GLU A 114 -1.94 -9.18 6.53
C GLU A 114 -1.30 -10.35 7.27
N ALA A 115 -0.06 -10.20 7.72
CA ALA A 115 0.67 -11.24 8.44
C ALA A 115 0.06 -11.49 9.82
N ARG A 116 -0.41 -10.43 10.48
CA ARG A 116 -1.15 -10.51 11.74
C ARG A 116 -2.49 -11.21 11.57
N ILE A 117 -3.28 -10.83 10.57
CA ILE A 117 -4.55 -11.53 10.26
C ILE A 117 -4.29 -13.00 9.98
N SER A 118 -3.31 -13.30 9.13
CA SER A 118 -2.94 -14.66 8.75
C SER A 118 -2.52 -15.50 9.95
N ALA A 119 -1.75 -14.92 10.88
CA ALA A 119 -1.37 -15.56 12.14
C ALA A 119 -2.57 -15.78 13.08
N LEU A 120 -3.44 -14.78 13.24
CA LEU A 120 -4.65 -14.88 14.07
C LEU A 120 -5.64 -15.94 13.55
N LEU A 121 -5.66 -16.19 12.24
CA LEU A 121 -6.45 -17.25 11.60
C LEU A 121 -5.78 -18.63 11.63
N GLY A 122 -4.53 -18.73 12.11
CA GLY A 122 -3.79 -20.00 12.19
C GLY A 122 -3.17 -20.46 10.86
N TRP A 123 -3.07 -19.60 9.85
CA TRP A 123 -2.49 -19.93 8.53
C TRP A 123 -0.97 -19.74 8.45
N GLY A 124 -0.36 -19.28 9.55
CA GLY A 124 1.00 -18.76 9.57
C GLY A 124 1.09 -17.34 8.99
N PRO A 125 2.16 -16.59 9.25
CA PRO A 125 2.22 -15.15 8.95
C PRO A 125 2.36 -14.82 7.45
N TRP A 126 2.67 -15.79 6.58
CA TRP A 126 3.06 -15.52 5.19
C TRP A 126 1.97 -15.80 4.14
N ALA A 127 0.92 -16.55 4.51
CA ALA A 127 -0.09 -16.97 3.55
C ALA A 127 -0.86 -15.78 2.96
N LEU A 128 -1.44 -14.92 3.80
CA LEU A 128 -2.21 -13.77 3.33
C LEU A 128 -1.35 -12.69 2.64
N PRO A 129 -0.18 -12.26 3.17
CA PRO A 129 0.70 -11.34 2.45
C PRO A 129 1.11 -11.87 1.07
N GLY A 130 1.42 -13.17 0.97
CA GLY A 130 1.81 -13.80 -0.28
C GLY A 130 0.73 -13.73 -1.36
N VAL A 131 -0.53 -14.01 -0.99
CA VAL A 131 -1.67 -13.90 -1.91
C VAL A 131 -1.88 -12.47 -2.37
N VAL A 132 -1.88 -11.50 -1.45
CA VAL A 132 -2.07 -10.08 -1.75
C VAL A 132 -0.99 -9.57 -2.71
N ILE A 133 0.28 -9.86 -2.41
CA ILE A 133 1.42 -9.47 -3.25
C ILE A 133 1.30 -10.12 -4.62
N LEU A 134 0.96 -11.42 -4.71
CA LEU A 134 0.86 -12.11 -5.99
C LEU A 134 -0.20 -11.49 -6.90
N VAL A 135 -1.38 -11.16 -6.36
CA VAL A 135 -2.46 -10.51 -7.12
C VAL A 135 -2.03 -9.14 -7.64
N LEU A 136 -1.45 -8.30 -6.77
CA LEU A 136 -0.98 -6.97 -7.15
C LEU A 136 0.22 -7.02 -8.11
N LEU A 137 1.09 -8.01 -7.98
CA LEU A 137 2.25 -8.20 -8.84
C LEU A 137 1.82 -8.58 -10.26
N ILE A 138 0.94 -9.58 -10.39
CA ILE A 138 0.42 -10.02 -11.69
C ILE A 138 -0.24 -8.84 -12.43
N THR A 139 -1.15 -8.14 -11.75
CA THR A 139 -1.85 -6.98 -12.34
C THR A 139 -0.89 -5.83 -12.68
N THR A 140 0.11 -5.55 -11.85
CA THR A 140 1.14 -4.54 -12.15
C THR A 140 1.98 -4.92 -13.37
N ILE A 141 2.41 -6.18 -13.50
CA ILE A 141 3.15 -6.67 -14.67
C ILE A 141 2.31 -6.55 -15.94
N MET A 142 1.04 -6.97 -15.88
CA MET A 142 0.10 -6.84 -17.01
C MET A 142 -0.07 -5.37 -17.41
N ALA A 143 -0.26 -4.47 -16.44
CA ALA A 143 -0.37 -3.04 -16.67
C ALA A 143 0.90 -2.43 -17.28
N SER A 144 2.07 -2.78 -16.77
CA SER A 144 3.36 -2.30 -17.27
C SER A 144 3.57 -2.72 -18.73
N ARG A 145 3.24 -3.98 -19.06
CA ARG A 145 3.30 -4.50 -20.44
C ARG A 145 2.28 -3.84 -21.36
N HIS A 146 1.05 -3.64 -20.90
CA HIS A 146 -0.01 -2.98 -21.67
C HIS A 146 0.36 -1.53 -22.03
N LEU A 147 0.98 -0.82 -21.09
CA LEU A 147 1.50 0.54 -21.29
C LEU A 147 2.85 0.58 -22.02
N LYS A 148 3.46 -0.59 -22.31
CA LYS A 148 4.79 -0.73 -22.93
C LYS A 148 5.88 0.04 -22.17
N LEU A 149 5.80 0.05 -20.85
CA LEU A 149 6.78 0.71 -19.99
C LEU A 149 8.10 -0.05 -20.03
N SER A 150 9.21 0.67 -20.11
CA SER A 150 10.54 0.06 -20.00
C SER A 150 10.86 -0.27 -18.55
N TRP A 151 11.75 -1.24 -18.33
CA TRP A 151 12.20 -1.62 -16.99
C TRP A 151 12.78 -0.45 -16.20
N LYS A 152 13.40 0.54 -16.88
CA LYS A 152 13.95 1.76 -16.28
C LYS A 152 12.88 2.59 -15.57
N VAL A 153 11.66 2.64 -16.12
CA VAL A 153 10.52 3.34 -15.50
C VAL A 153 10.15 2.68 -14.18
N ASN A 154 10.11 1.35 -14.14
CA ASN A 154 9.80 0.59 -12.92
C ASN A 154 10.90 0.74 -11.87
N VAL A 155 12.18 0.72 -12.26
CA VAL A 155 13.29 0.95 -11.32
C VAL A 155 13.25 2.35 -10.74
N LEU A 156 12.98 3.38 -11.56
CA LEU A 156 12.86 4.74 -11.05
C LEU A 156 11.60 4.92 -10.19
N ALA A 157 10.49 4.25 -10.53
CA ALA A 157 9.31 4.20 -9.68
C ALA A 157 9.62 3.53 -8.33
N TYR A 158 10.37 2.43 -8.31
CA TYR A 158 10.84 1.85 -7.06
C TYR A 158 11.61 2.86 -6.22
N ALA A 159 12.58 3.57 -6.80
CA ALA A 159 13.36 4.58 -6.08
C ALA A 159 12.49 5.71 -5.51
N VAL A 160 11.54 6.24 -6.30
CA VAL A 160 10.60 7.26 -5.83
C VAL A 160 9.72 6.74 -4.69
N ALA A 161 9.18 5.54 -4.82
CA ALA A 161 8.35 4.92 -3.79
C ALA A 161 9.13 4.68 -2.48
N SER A 162 10.39 4.25 -2.59
CA SER A 162 11.29 4.10 -1.43
C SER A 162 11.54 5.44 -0.72
N VAL A 163 11.83 6.51 -1.47
CA VAL A 163 12.02 7.86 -0.88
C VAL A 163 10.75 8.34 -0.19
N VAL A 164 9.59 8.22 -0.85
CA VAL A 164 8.30 8.62 -0.24
C VAL A 164 8.02 7.84 1.03
N SER A 165 8.24 6.52 1.02
CA SER A 165 7.98 5.68 2.19
C SER A 165 8.94 6.02 3.33
N MET A 166 10.21 6.28 3.04
CA MET A 166 11.18 6.75 4.03
C MET A 166 10.74 8.08 4.66
N VAL A 167 10.26 9.03 3.85
CA VAL A 167 9.77 10.33 4.33
C VAL A 167 8.52 10.15 5.20
N VAL A 168 7.53 9.38 4.74
CA VAL A 168 6.29 9.11 5.47
C VAL A 168 6.57 8.45 6.82
N VAL A 169 7.38 7.40 6.83
CA VAL A 169 7.78 6.69 8.05
C VAL A 169 8.60 7.60 8.96
N GLY A 170 9.58 8.34 8.43
CA GLY A 170 10.42 9.23 9.21
C GLY A 170 9.64 10.36 9.88
N ILE A 171 8.69 10.99 9.15
CA ILE A 171 7.81 12.01 9.72
C ILE A 171 6.93 11.41 10.83
N ASP A 172 6.37 10.22 10.64
CA ASP A 172 5.55 9.53 11.66
C ASP A 172 6.38 9.22 12.91
N MET A 173 7.64 8.78 12.76
CA MET A 173 8.55 8.52 13.87
C MET A 173 8.90 9.80 14.68
N VAL A 174 9.15 10.91 14.00
CA VAL A 174 9.38 12.22 14.66
C VAL A 174 8.13 12.68 15.42
N HIS A 175 6.94 12.55 14.82
CA HIS A 175 5.69 12.91 15.50
C HIS A 175 5.43 12.07 16.76
N ARG A 176 5.93 10.82 16.79
CA ARG A 176 5.83 9.92 17.95
C ARG A 176 6.96 10.10 18.97
N GLY A 177 7.93 10.98 18.71
CA GLY A 177 9.08 11.20 19.59
C GLY A 177 10.05 10.00 19.66
N ILE A 178 10.10 9.18 18.60
CA ILE A 178 11.00 8.02 18.50
C ILE A 178 12.37 8.42 17.91
N LEU A 179 12.41 9.52 17.16
CA LEU A 179 13.59 10.18 16.61
C LEU A 179 13.71 11.58 17.21
#